data_AF-A0ABD1DZA3-F1
#
_entry.id   AF-A0ABD1DZA3-F1
#
_cell.length_a   1.000
_cell.length_b   1.000
_cell.length_c   1.000
_cell.angle_alpha   90.00
_cell.angle_beta   90.00
_cell.angle_gamma   90.00
#
_symmetry.space_group_name_H-M   'P 1'
#
loop_
_entity.id
_entity.type
_entity.pdbx_description
1 polymer ?
#
loop_
_entity_poly.entity_id
_entity_poly.type
_entity_poly.pdbx_seq_one_letter_code
_entity_poly.pdbx_strand_id
1 'polypeptide(L)'
;MASIKTEKEDPLKRRMVPRGLQKLIEQCLKIYPDQTNPLQVTTVLKYWLGGQDPLDYISMYNNPGNPDENIPPHWHYISFGLSDLHGDGRVHLPDTVGGLEPRSGMGFELTFRLVKSPDEERPPTWPANLLQSLAKYVFQSGNRLCSGDNIPWRRSLDGKTSSIQHMLIAEDPQMSRTETPFGWVDFLQIAGVTNEELEQASRWNGKGILNLLQKDPTTGGSWLITNMARSKSVFELFPETLRQLEIDLEKEGSDLAGVNADFTFKELPKIAIKKEIVDPEEEITKSISSCNIEIKKEFNDGLEHSGSSDMVNPFHHSQVPSRVSPLNGIELTLAPYAAKFLVLAIKDRIRHGRHFTFKAQNMAVTFVSESVTGSIVTKDSPYGVLGYWVQILIPNALIPKMIDTFSDLNSSVDNLKIPLTYEWPEHNLKFIIDNPPPELLNQQGPILA
;
A
#
# COMPACT_ATOMS: atom_id res chain seq x y z
N MET A 1 -69.71 -13.35 -29.89
CA MET A 1 -68.39 -14.02 -29.82
C MET A 1 -67.31 -12.96 -29.77
N ALA A 2 -66.86 -12.59 -28.56
CA ALA A 2 -65.78 -11.64 -28.38
C ALA A 2 -64.45 -12.39 -28.53
N SER A 3 -63.65 -11.99 -29.53
CA SER A 3 -62.35 -12.59 -29.80
C SER A 3 -61.32 -11.95 -28.87
N ILE A 4 -60.90 -12.71 -27.85
CA ILE A 4 -59.80 -12.34 -26.95
C ILE A 4 -58.51 -12.42 -27.78
N LYS A 5 -58.00 -11.27 -28.20
CA LYS A 5 -56.62 -11.16 -28.67
C LYS A 5 -55.71 -11.25 -27.45
N THR A 6 -55.19 -12.45 -27.19
CA THR A 6 -53.97 -12.62 -26.38
C THR A 6 -52.85 -11.85 -27.07
N GLU A 7 -52.43 -10.74 -26.48
CA GLU A 7 -51.14 -10.12 -26.78
C GLU A 7 -50.05 -11.17 -26.53
N LYS A 8 -49.41 -11.63 -27.60
CA LYS A 8 -48.19 -12.41 -27.50
C LYS A 8 -47.11 -11.46 -26.99
N GLU A 9 -46.70 -11.63 -25.74
CA GLU A 9 -45.47 -11.04 -25.22
C GLU A 9 -44.30 -11.44 -26.14
N ASP A 10 -43.58 -10.43 -26.64
CA ASP A 10 -42.40 -10.59 -27.48
C ASP A 10 -41.24 -11.14 -26.63
N PRO A 11 -40.71 -12.36 -26.90
CA PRO A 11 -39.69 -13.00 -26.06
C PRO A 11 -38.31 -12.32 -26.10
N LEU A 12 -38.13 -11.29 -26.93
CA LEU A 12 -36.82 -10.70 -27.25
C LEU A 12 -36.44 -9.44 -26.46
N LYS A 13 -37.20 -9.03 -25.42
CA LYS A 13 -36.96 -7.74 -24.72
C LYS A 13 -36.96 -7.71 -23.19
N ARG A 14 -36.73 -8.84 -22.50
CA ARG A 14 -36.18 -8.77 -21.12
C ARG A 14 -34.67 -8.96 -21.19
N ARG A 15 -33.94 -7.86 -21.34
CA ARG A 15 -32.49 -7.85 -21.11
C ARG A 15 -32.30 -8.14 -19.61
N MET A 16 -32.11 -9.40 -19.25
CA MET A 16 -31.93 -9.79 -17.86
C MET A 16 -30.74 -9.04 -17.30
N VAL A 17 -30.95 -8.33 -16.20
CA VAL A 17 -29.87 -7.66 -15.47
C VAL A 17 -28.89 -8.74 -15.00
N PRO A 18 -27.57 -8.58 -15.23
CA PRO A 18 -26.57 -9.53 -14.72
C PRO A 18 -26.73 -9.74 -13.21
N ARG A 19 -26.57 -10.98 -12.74
CA ARG A 19 -26.90 -11.33 -11.34
C ARG A 19 -26.01 -10.64 -10.30
N GLY A 20 -24.73 -10.44 -10.62
CA GLY A 20 -23.81 -9.69 -9.77
C GLY A 20 -24.24 -8.23 -9.69
N LEU A 21 -24.45 -7.60 -10.85
CA LEU A 21 -24.97 -6.23 -10.93
C LEU A 21 -26.29 -6.05 -10.17
N GLN A 22 -27.23 -7.00 -10.31
CA GLN A 22 -28.51 -6.95 -9.61
C GLN A 22 -28.32 -6.88 -8.09
N LYS A 23 -27.42 -7.71 -7.51
CA LYS A 23 -27.15 -7.67 -6.07
C LYS A 23 -26.55 -6.36 -5.60
N LEU A 24 -25.66 -5.76 -6.38
CA LEU A 24 -25.07 -4.47 -6.02
C LEU A 24 -26.08 -3.32 -6.15
N ILE A 25 -26.97 -3.36 -7.14
CA ILE A 25 -28.10 -2.41 -7.25
C ILE A 25 -29.06 -2.56 -6.05
N GLU A 26 -29.39 -3.79 -5.64
CA GLU A 26 -30.21 -4.06 -4.45
C GLU A 26 -29.59 -3.41 -3.19
N GLN A 27 -28.26 -3.41 -3.05
CA GLN A 27 -27.59 -2.73 -1.94
C GLN A 27 -27.69 -1.21 -2.04
N CYS A 28 -27.52 -0.65 -3.24
CA CYS A 28 -27.69 0.79 -3.43
C CYS A 28 -29.12 1.23 -3.06
N LEU A 29 -30.13 0.43 -3.40
CA LEU A 29 -31.54 0.71 -3.09
C LEU A 29 -31.86 0.64 -1.58
N LYS A 30 -31.07 -0.07 -0.77
CA LYS A 30 -31.22 -0.03 0.69
C LYS A 30 -30.84 1.33 1.27
N ILE A 31 -29.88 2.01 0.64
CA ILE A 31 -29.39 3.34 1.06
C ILE A 31 -30.21 4.45 0.40
N TYR A 32 -30.57 4.27 -0.87
CA TYR A 32 -31.30 5.25 -1.68
C TYR A 32 -32.62 4.68 -2.22
N PRO A 33 -33.60 4.35 -1.35
CA PRO A 33 -34.86 3.74 -1.77
C PRO A 33 -35.66 4.63 -2.75
N ASP A 34 -35.54 5.95 -2.62
CA ASP A 34 -36.28 6.92 -3.43
C ASP A 34 -35.60 7.24 -4.78
N GLN A 35 -34.37 6.77 -5.01
CA GLN A 35 -33.58 7.06 -6.21
C GLN A 35 -33.40 5.79 -7.05
N THR A 36 -34.52 5.24 -7.54
CA THR A 36 -34.53 3.97 -8.30
C THR A 36 -33.86 4.04 -9.68
N ASN A 37 -33.66 5.24 -10.21
CA ASN A 37 -33.00 5.48 -11.49
C ASN A 37 -32.01 6.66 -11.36
N PRO A 38 -30.87 6.47 -10.67
CA PRO A 38 -29.86 7.50 -10.52
C PRO A 38 -29.25 7.87 -11.88
N LEU A 39 -28.60 9.03 -11.96
CA LEU A 39 -27.76 9.31 -13.13
C LEU A 39 -26.65 8.25 -13.18
N GLN A 40 -26.49 7.62 -14.34
CA GLN A 40 -25.50 6.57 -14.52
C GLN A 40 -24.68 6.85 -15.76
N VAL A 41 -23.36 6.80 -15.61
CA VAL A 41 -22.42 6.78 -16.73
C VAL A 41 -22.17 5.33 -17.11
N THR A 42 -22.20 5.03 -18.41
CA THR A 42 -21.86 3.72 -18.97
C THR A 42 -20.83 3.88 -20.07
N THR A 43 -19.94 2.90 -20.19
CA THR A 43 -19.06 2.77 -21.36
C THR A 43 -19.86 2.48 -22.62
N VAL A 44 -19.48 3.13 -23.73
CA VAL A 44 -20.07 2.90 -25.05
C VAL A 44 -19.56 1.58 -25.62
N LEU A 45 -18.24 1.38 -25.60
CA LEU A 45 -17.60 0.10 -25.94
C LEU A 45 -17.22 -0.62 -24.64
N LYS A 46 -17.83 -1.78 -24.41
CA LYS A 46 -17.60 -2.58 -23.21
C LYS A 46 -16.18 -3.15 -23.18
N TYR A 47 -15.63 -3.35 -21.98
CA TYR A 47 -14.26 -3.80 -21.80
C TYR A 47 -13.98 -5.15 -22.49
N TRP A 48 -14.87 -6.13 -22.32
CA TRP A 48 -14.76 -7.44 -22.98
C TRP A 48 -14.92 -7.40 -24.52
N LEU A 49 -15.27 -6.24 -25.09
CA LEU A 49 -15.31 -6.01 -26.54
C LEU A 49 -14.10 -5.20 -27.04
N GLY A 50 -13.05 -5.06 -26.22
CA GLY A 50 -11.84 -4.28 -26.54
C GLY A 50 -11.94 -2.80 -26.14
N GLY A 51 -12.94 -2.42 -25.35
CA GLY A 51 -13.01 -1.10 -24.72
C GLY A 51 -11.85 -0.90 -23.74
N GLN A 52 -11.41 0.35 -23.57
CA GLN A 52 -10.30 0.67 -22.66
C GLN A 52 -10.75 0.86 -21.21
N ASP A 53 -12.04 1.13 -21.00
CA ASP A 53 -12.62 1.50 -19.72
C ASP A 53 -13.24 0.28 -19.03
N PRO A 54 -12.69 -0.20 -17.91
CA PRO A 54 -13.10 -1.45 -17.26
C PRO A 54 -14.39 -1.34 -16.45
N LEU A 55 -14.77 -0.15 -15.97
CA LEU A 55 -16.03 0.01 -15.25
C LEU A 55 -17.18 0.12 -16.24
N ASP A 56 -18.10 -0.83 -16.17
CA ASP A 56 -19.26 -0.88 -17.04
C ASP A 56 -20.25 0.24 -16.73
N TYR A 57 -20.45 0.50 -15.43
CA TYR A 57 -21.40 1.47 -14.93
C TYR A 57 -20.80 2.25 -13.76
N ILE A 58 -21.19 3.52 -13.65
CA ILE A 58 -20.91 4.36 -12.49
C ILE A 58 -22.20 5.09 -12.15
N SER A 59 -22.84 4.69 -11.06
CA SER A 59 -24.07 5.32 -10.57
C SER A 59 -23.75 6.52 -9.68
N MET A 60 -24.54 7.58 -9.80
CA MET A 60 -24.35 8.85 -9.10
C MET A 60 -25.61 9.20 -8.30
N TYR A 61 -25.51 9.08 -6.98
CA TYR A 61 -26.61 9.31 -6.05
C TYR A 61 -26.50 10.69 -5.40
N ASN A 62 -27.67 11.30 -5.17
CA ASN A 62 -27.81 12.46 -4.30
C ASN A 62 -27.87 11.98 -2.84
N ASN A 63 -26.91 12.36 -2.02
CA ASN A 63 -27.00 12.13 -0.58
C ASN A 63 -27.30 13.47 0.13
N PRO A 64 -28.45 13.60 0.83
CA PRO A 64 -28.77 14.83 1.54
C PRO A 64 -27.85 15.09 2.74
N GLY A 65 -27.04 14.10 3.15
CA GLY A 65 -26.24 14.17 4.36
C GLY A 65 -27.10 14.01 5.62
N ASN A 66 -26.54 14.35 6.76
CA ASN A 66 -27.20 14.30 8.06
C ASN A 66 -26.68 15.48 8.92
N PRO A 67 -27.42 16.59 9.01
CA PRO A 67 -26.99 17.76 9.77
C PRO A 67 -26.74 17.47 11.25
N ASP A 68 -27.49 16.54 11.87
CA ASP A 68 -27.35 16.20 13.29
C ASP A 68 -26.00 15.50 13.58
N GLU A 69 -25.42 14.86 12.57
CA GLU A 69 -24.12 14.20 12.63
C GLU A 69 -23.02 15.02 11.92
N ASN A 70 -23.30 16.28 11.56
CA ASN A 70 -22.40 17.17 10.79
C ASN A 70 -21.95 16.56 9.44
N ILE A 71 -22.80 15.76 8.80
CA ILE A 71 -22.54 15.17 7.49
C ILE A 71 -23.11 16.11 6.42
N PRO A 72 -22.28 16.78 5.60
CA PRO A 72 -22.78 17.69 4.57
C PRO A 72 -23.48 16.96 3.42
N PRO A 73 -24.39 17.63 2.69
CA PRO A 73 -24.92 17.14 1.44
C PRO A 73 -23.79 16.85 0.43
N HIS A 74 -23.86 15.70 -0.23
CA HIS A 74 -22.81 15.25 -1.14
C HIS A 74 -23.36 14.38 -2.28
N TRP A 75 -22.56 14.21 -3.32
CA TRP A 75 -22.76 13.22 -4.37
C TRP A 75 -22.03 11.94 -3.99
N HIS A 76 -22.69 10.79 -4.14
CA HIS A 76 -22.11 9.47 -3.88
C HIS A 76 -22.01 8.68 -5.18
N TYR A 77 -20.80 8.37 -5.60
CA TYR A 77 -20.48 7.62 -6.81
C TYR A 77 -20.19 6.17 -6.46
N ILE A 78 -20.75 5.23 -7.19
CA ILE A 78 -20.57 3.79 -6.99
C ILE A 78 -20.22 3.15 -8.33
N SER A 79 -19.08 2.46 -8.42
CA SER A 79 -18.65 1.75 -9.61
C SER A 79 -19.24 0.35 -9.73
N PHE A 80 -19.29 -0.16 -10.96
CA PHE A 80 -19.61 -1.55 -11.26
C PHE A 80 -18.70 -2.02 -12.40
N GLY A 81 -17.86 -3.02 -12.15
CA GLY A 81 -17.01 -3.66 -13.16
C GLY A 81 -15.71 -4.25 -12.60
N LEU A 82 -15.29 -3.82 -11.42
CA LEU A 82 -14.16 -4.44 -10.71
C LEU A 82 -14.54 -5.80 -10.12
N SER A 83 -15.79 -5.94 -9.66
CA SER A 83 -16.38 -7.21 -9.29
C SER A 83 -16.89 -7.98 -10.51
N ASP A 84 -17.11 -9.29 -10.36
CA ASP A 84 -17.75 -10.07 -11.40
C ASP A 84 -19.25 -9.76 -11.44
N LEU A 85 -19.66 -8.99 -12.45
CA LEU A 85 -21.06 -8.62 -12.66
C LEU A 85 -21.86 -9.76 -13.31
N HIS A 86 -21.20 -10.61 -14.11
CA HIS A 86 -21.84 -11.48 -15.09
C HIS A 86 -21.74 -12.97 -14.75
N GLY A 87 -20.60 -13.45 -14.24
CA GLY A 87 -20.40 -14.85 -13.89
C GLY A 87 -20.12 -15.80 -15.04
N ASP A 88 -19.81 -15.28 -16.23
CA ASP A 88 -19.67 -16.08 -17.46
C ASP A 88 -18.26 -16.03 -18.05
N GLY A 89 -17.28 -15.55 -17.30
CA GLY A 89 -15.87 -15.57 -17.73
C GLY A 89 -15.51 -14.49 -18.75
N ARG A 90 -16.41 -13.55 -19.08
CA ARG A 90 -16.15 -12.54 -20.12
C ARG A 90 -15.10 -11.49 -19.76
N VAL A 91 -14.90 -11.23 -18.47
CA VAL A 91 -13.89 -10.30 -17.94
C VAL A 91 -13.15 -10.98 -16.80
N HIS A 92 -13.89 -11.42 -15.79
CA HIS A 92 -13.32 -12.04 -14.59
C HIS A 92 -13.37 -13.56 -14.71
N LEU A 93 -12.26 -14.22 -14.38
CA LEU A 93 -12.23 -15.66 -14.23
C LEU A 93 -12.81 -16.04 -12.85
N PRO A 94 -13.53 -17.16 -12.73
CA PRO A 94 -14.03 -17.62 -11.44
C PRO A 94 -12.89 -17.83 -10.45
N ASP A 95 -13.08 -17.41 -9.20
CA ASP A 95 -12.14 -17.71 -8.13
C ASP A 95 -12.13 -19.21 -7.87
N THR A 96 -11.02 -19.86 -8.24
CA THR A 96 -10.81 -21.32 -8.08
C THR A 96 -9.97 -21.64 -6.85
N VAL A 97 -9.52 -20.62 -6.12
CA VAL A 97 -8.79 -20.79 -4.87
C VAL A 97 -9.84 -21.10 -3.81
N GLY A 98 -9.97 -22.38 -3.44
CA GLY A 98 -11.02 -22.92 -2.55
C GLY A 98 -10.98 -22.41 -1.10
N GLY A 99 -10.95 -21.09 -0.89
CA GLY A 99 -11.11 -20.43 0.39
C GLY A 99 -12.57 -20.40 0.83
N LEU A 100 -12.78 -20.18 2.14
CA LEU A 100 -14.12 -20.11 2.75
C LEU A 100 -14.94 -18.89 2.26
N GLU A 101 -14.28 -17.89 1.69
CA GLU A 101 -14.90 -16.66 1.19
C GLU A 101 -14.36 -16.31 -0.22
N PRO A 102 -14.92 -16.92 -1.29
CA PRO A 102 -14.50 -16.63 -2.65
C PRO A 102 -14.81 -15.18 -3.01
N ARG A 103 -13.91 -14.54 -3.76
CA ARG A 103 -14.06 -13.13 -4.16
C ARG A 103 -14.78 -13.05 -5.51
N SER A 104 -15.64 -12.05 -5.66
CA SER A 104 -16.24 -11.74 -6.96
C SER A 104 -15.31 -10.82 -7.76
N GLY A 105 -14.69 -11.33 -8.82
CA GLY A 105 -13.71 -10.59 -9.61
C GLY A 105 -12.54 -10.10 -8.76
N MET A 106 -12.28 -8.79 -8.76
CA MET A 106 -11.28 -8.16 -7.88
C MET A 106 -11.72 -8.14 -6.40
N GLY A 107 -12.97 -8.48 -6.09
CA GLY A 107 -13.51 -8.60 -4.74
C GLY A 107 -13.95 -7.28 -4.11
N PHE A 108 -13.96 -6.18 -4.87
CA PHE A 108 -14.43 -4.88 -4.39
C PHE A 108 -14.98 -4.02 -5.52
N GLU A 109 -15.74 -2.98 -5.17
CA GLU A 109 -16.08 -1.85 -6.02
C GLU A 109 -15.60 -0.54 -5.38
N LEU A 110 -15.34 0.47 -6.22
CA LEU A 110 -14.94 1.79 -5.77
C LEU A 110 -16.17 2.66 -5.47
N THR A 111 -16.08 3.42 -4.38
CA THR A 111 -17.02 4.50 -4.08
C THR A 111 -16.29 5.83 -3.94
N PHE A 112 -17.00 6.93 -4.13
CA PHE A 112 -16.45 8.28 -3.93
C PHE A 112 -17.54 9.21 -3.42
N ARG A 113 -17.21 10.07 -2.46
CA ARG A 113 -18.12 11.08 -1.91
C ARG A 113 -17.57 12.46 -2.17
N LEU A 114 -18.32 13.27 -2.91
CA LEU A 114 -17.95 14.63 -3.27
C LEU A 114 -18.94 15.62 -2.68
N VAL A 115 -18.46 16.58 -1.89
CA VAL A 115 -19.32 17.63 -1.34
C VAL A 115 -20.11 18.34 -2.44
N LYS A 116 -21.38 18.66 -2.18
CA LYS A 116 -22.20 19.42 -3.12
C LYS A 116 -21.84 20.90 -3.11
N SER A 117 -21.70 21.48 -4.30
CA SER A 117 -21.70 22.93 -4.43
C SER A 117 -23.14 23.46 -4.39
N PRO A 118 -23.41 24.66 -3.82
CA PRO A 118 -24.76 25.22 -3.74
C PRO A 118 -25.47 25.34 -5.10
N ASP A 119 -24.69 25.56 -6.16
CA ASP A 119 -25.19 25.80 -7.52
C ASP A 119 -25.36 24.51 -8.36
N GLU A 120 -25.06 23.33 -7.80
CA GLU A 120 -25.09 22.06 -8.53
C GLU A 120 -26.39 21.27 -8.30
N GLU A 121 -27.29 21.30 -9.29
CA GLU A 121 -28.51 20.49 -9.28
C GLU A 121 -28.27 19.02 -9.71
N ARG A 122 -27.19 18.75 -10.45
CA ARG A 122 -26.83 17.43 -10.98
C ARG A 122 -25.41 17.05 -10.58
N PRO A 123 -25.12 15.74 -10.38
CA PRO A 123 -23.77 15.31 -10.04
C PRO A 123 -22.80 15.62 -11.18
N PRO A 124 -21.63 16.21 -10.91
CA PRO A 124 -20.59 16.35 -11.92
C PRO A 124 -20.08 14.98 -12.35
N THR A 125 -19.72 14.84 -13.63
CA THR A 125 -19.33 13.56 -14.22
C THR A 125 -17.83 13.29 -14.20
N TRP A 126 -16.99 14.28 -13.86
CA TRP A 126 -15.53 14.10 -13.81
C TRP A 126 -15.06 12.96 -12.88
N PRO A 127 -15.74 12.63 -11.75
CA PRO A 127 -15.31 11.51 -10.91
C PRO A 127 -15.41 10.17 -11.64
N ALA A 128 -16.26 10.06 -12.67
CA ALA A 128 -16.29 8.87 -13.50
C ALA A 128 -14.93 8.60 -14.18
N ASN A 129 -14.25 9.65 -14.65
CA ASN A 129 -12.93 9.51 -15.26
C ASN A 129 -11.86 9.11 -14.22
N LEU A 130 -11.95 9.64 -13.00
CA LEU A 130 -11.09 9.25 -11.88
C LEU A 130 -11.24 7.75 -11.57
N LEU A 131 -12.49 7.30 -11.37
CA LEU A 131 -12.81 5.90 -11.05
C LEU A 131 -12.36 4.96 -12.18
N GLN A 132 -12.59 5.31 -13.45
CA GLN A 132 -12.09 4.52 -14.58
C GLN A 132 -10.57 4.43 -14.59
N SER A 133 -9.88 5.51 -14.26
CA SER A 133 -8.42 5.54 -14.26
C SER A 133 -7.82 4.67 -13.16
N LEU A 134 -8.43 4.65 -11.98
CA LEU A 134 -8.07 3.74 -10.89
C LEU A 134 -8.37 2.28 -11.24
N ALA A 135 -9.53 2.01 -11.82
CA ALA A 135 -9.87 0.66 -12.24
C ALA A 135 -8.91 0.15 -13.34
N LYS A 136 -8.47 1.00 -14.28
CA LYS A 136 -7.42 0.64 -15.24
C LYS A 136 -6.11 0.25 -14.55
N TYR A 137 -5.70 1.01 -13.54
CA TYR A 137 -4.51 0.68 -12.75
C TYR A 137 -4.66 -0.72 -12.11
N VAL A 138 -5.77 -0.99 -11.42
CA VAL A 138 -6.04 -2.29 -10.78
C VAL A 138 -5.99 -3.44 -11.79
N PHE A 139 -6.60 -3.27 -12.98
CA PHE A 139 -6.58 -4.30 -14.03
C PHE A 139 -5.18 -4.49 -14.66
N GLN A 140 -4.38 -3.43 -14.76
CA GLN A 140 -3.05 -3.48 -15.40
C GLN A 140 -1.97 -4.01 -14.46
N SER A 141 -2.00 -3.62 -13.18
CA SER A 141 -1.02 -4.08 -12.19
C SER A 141 -1.40 -5.42 -11.58
N GLY A 142 -2.71 -5.71 -11.47
CA GLY A 142 -3.23 -6.80 -10.65
C GLY A 142 -3.25 -6.46 -9.14
N ASN A 143 -2.76 -5.28 -8.75
CA ASN A 143 -2.70 -4.89 -7.35
C ASN A 143 -4.12 -4.56 -6.85
N ARG A 144 -4.53 -5.25 -5.79
CA ARG A 144 -5.80 -5.01 -5.14
C ARG A 144 -5.65 -3.88 -4.14
N LEU A 145 -6.68 -3.06 -4.04
CA LEU A 145 -6.76 -2.02 -3.02
C LEU A 145 -7.33 -2.59 -1.72
N CYS A 146 -6.84 -2.06 -0.60
CA CYS A 146 -7.26 -2.36 0.76
C CYS A 146 -7.51 -1.05 1.53
N SER A 147 -8.34 -1.10 2.58
CA SER A 147 -8.51 0.05 3.46
C SER A 147 -7.19 0.40 4.15
N GLY A 148 -6.80 1.67 4.09
CA GLY A 148 -5.52 2.19 4.55
C GLY A 148 -4.51 2.41 3.43
N ASP A 149 -4.76 1.91 2.23
CA ASP A 149 -3.86 2.14 1.10
C ASP A 149 -3.84 3.61 0.72
N ASN A 150 -2.69 4.04 0.22
CA ASN A 150 -2.48 5.38 -0.29
C ASN A 150 -2.14 5.34 -1.78
N ILE A 151 -2.66 6.30 -2.54
CA ILE A 151 -2.49 6.37 -4.00
C ILE A 151 -1.87 7.73 -4.36
N PRO A 152 -0.56 7.76 -4.64
CA PRO A 152 0.12 8.96 -5.11
C PRO A 152 -0.37 9.39 -6.50
N TRP A 153 -1.32 10.34 -6.56
CA TRP A 153 -1.90 10.80 -7.83
C TRP A 153 -1.17 12.00 -8.46
N ARG A 154 -0.60 12.90 -7.64
CA ARG A 154 0.30 14.00 -8.04
C ARG A 154 -0.34 15.03 -9.00
N ARG A 155 -1.67 15.13 -8.99
CA ARG A 155 -2.47 16.12 -9.75
C ARG A 155 -3.82 16.29 -9.08
N SER A 156 -4.49 17.42 -9.32
CA SER A 156 -5.87 17.58 -8.83
C SER A 156 -6.77 16.47 -9.36
N LEU A 157 -7.63 15.93 -8.49
CA LEU A 157 -8.53 14.82 -8.84
C LEU A 157 -9.53 15.21 -9.94
N ASP A 158 -9.94 16.47 -9.97
CA ASP A 158 -10.87 17.04 -10.96
C ASP A 158 -10.19 17.62 -12.21
N GLY A 159 -8.86 17.53 -12.30
CA GLY A 159 -8.06 18.09 -13.39
C GLY A 159 -7.97 19.63 -13.40
N LYS A 160 -8.44 20.31 -12.35
CA LYS A 160 -8.32 21.76 -12.16
C LYS A 160 -7.18 22.09 -11.17
N THR A 161 -7.23 23.27 -10.57
CA THR A 161 -6.32 23.68 -9.49
C THR A 161 -6.97 23.39 -8.13
N SER A 162 -6.41 22.43 -7.39
CA SER A 162 -6.79 22.11 -6.01
C SER A 162 -5.58 21.64 -5.22
N SER A 163 -5.63 21.81 -3.89
CA SER A 163 -4.69 21.20 -2.96
C SER A 163 -4.94 19.69 -2.77
N ILE A 164 -6.11 19.20 -3.18
CA ILE A 164 -6.47 17.78 -3.13
C ILE A 164 -5.89 17.06 -4.35
N GLN A 165 -4.74 16.41 -4.15
CA GLN A 165 -3.90 15.92 -5.24
C GLN A 165 -3.59 14.42 -5.16
N HIS A 166 -4.09 13.75 -4.12
CA HIS A 166 -3.83 12.34 -3.83
C HIS A 166 -5.06 11.68 -3.22
N MET A 167 -4.98 10.38 -2.99
CA MET A 167 -6.10 9.60 -2.46
C MET A 167 -5.65 8.65 -1.35
N LEU A 168 -6.52 8.45 -0.38
CA LEU A 168 -6.49 7.31 0.54
C LEU A 168 -7.71 6.42 0.29
N ILE A 169 -7.57 5.13 0.60
CA ILE A 169 -8.64 4.15 0.47
C ILE A 169 -9.21 3.84 1.86
N ALA A 170 -10.51 4.03 2.03
CA ALA A 170 -11.26 3.73 3.24
C ALA A 170 -12.35 2.69 2.95
N GLU A 171 -12.90 2.08 3.99
CA GLU A 171 -14.17 1.37 3.88
C GLU A 171 -15.32 2.39 3.71
N ASP A 172 -16.28 2.07 2.85
CA ASP A 172 -17.46 2.92 2.70
C ASP A 172 -18.34 2.87 3.97
N PRO A 173 -18.69 4.01 4.58
CA PRO A 173 -19.41 4.05 5.85
C PRO A 173 -20.88 3.59 5.75
N GLN A 174 -21.44 3.50 4.55
CA GLN A 174 -22.84 3.10 4.33
C GLN A 174 -22.98 1.78 3.56
N MET A 175 -22.03 1.47 2.66
CA MET A 175 -22.08 0.27 1.83
C MET A 175 -21.41 -0.91 2.54
N SER A 176 -22.22 -1.82 3.07
CA SER A 176 -21.70 -3.06 3.69
C SER A 176 -21.21 -4.06 2.65
N ARG A 177 -20.17 -4.83 3.01
CA ARG A 177 -19.73 -6.02 2.28
C ARG A 177 -20.90 -6.90 1.86
N THR A 178 -20.92 -7.30 0.61
CA THR A 178 -22.08 -7.94 -0.03
C THR A 178 -21.73 -9.26 -0.67
N GLU A 179 -22.51 -10.28 -0.35
CA GLU A 179 -22.47 -11.57 -1.03
C GLU A 179 -23.21 -11.48 -2.37
N THR A 180 -22.51 -11.82 -3.44
CA THR A 180 -23.09 -11.99 -4.77
C THR A 180 -23.06 -13.47 -5.16
N PRO A 181 -23.81 -13.90 -6.20
CA PRO A 181 -23.71 -15.28 -6.70
C PRO A 181 -22.31 -15.69 -7.18
N PHE A 182 -21.38 -14.74 -7.32
CA PHE A 182 -20.03 -14.94 -7.84
C PHE A 182 -18.94 -14.66 -6.79
N GLY A 183 -19.33 -14.47 -5.52
CA GLY A 183 -18.42 -14.20 -4.41
C GLY A 183 -18.69 -12.88 -3.70
N TRP A 184 -17.82 -12.55 -2.75
CA TRP A 184 -17.92 -11.36 -1.92
C TRP A 184 -17.41 -10.10 -2.62
N VAL A 185 -18.08 -8.98 -2.36
CA VAL A 185 -17.73 -7.64 -2.84
C VAL A 185 -17.68 -6.68 -1.67
N ASP A 186 -16.51 -6.10 -1.43
CA ASP A 186 -16.29 -4.98 -0.52
C ASP A 186 -16.52 -3.63 -1.24
N PHE A 187 -16.73 -2.56 -0.48
CA PHE A 187 -16.87 -1.20 -1.03
C PHE A 187 -15.77 -0.31 -0.49
N LEU A 188 -14.90 0.14 -1.38
CA LEU A 188 -13.71 0.91 -1.05
C LEU A 188 -13.92 2.37 -1.46
N GLN A 189 -14.09 3.23 -0.46
CA GLN A 189 -14.25 4.65 -0.65
C GLN A 189 -12.91 5.34 -0.88
N ILE A 190 -12.87 6.15 -1.93
CA ILE A 190 -11.77 7.07 -2.19
C ILE A 190 -11.97 8.33 -1.35
N ALA A 191 -10.96 8.69 -0.56
CA ALA A 191 -10.88 9.96 0.16
C ALA A 191 -9.78 10.82 -0.45
N GLY A 192 -10.12 12.02 -0.95
CA GLY A 192 -9.16 12.96 -1.50
C GLY A 192 -8.35 13.66 -0.41
N VAL A 193 -7.02 13.62 -0.54
CA VAL A 193 -6.08 14.17 0.45
C VAL A 193 -5.05 15.13 -0.16
N THR A 194 -4.46 15.96 0.70
CA THR A 194 -3.36 16.85 0.33
C THR A 194 -2.03 16.10 0.20
N ASN A 195 -0.99 16.75 -0.33
CA ASN A 195 0.35 16.16 -0.40
C ASN A 195 0.91 15.88 1.00
N GLU A 196 0.72 16.79 1.97
CA GLU A 196 1.20 16.59 3.35
C GLU A 196 0.53 15.37 4.01
N GLU A 197 -0.79 15.21 3.82
CA GLU A 197 -1.53 14.06 4.34
C GLU A 197 -1.07 12.74 3.72
N LEU A 198 -0.79 12.73 2.41
CA LEU A 198 -0.23 11.56 1.75
C LEU A 198 1.16 11.21 2.30
N GLU A 199 2.02 12.19 2.49
CA GLU A 199 3.37 11.98 3.03
C GLU A 199 3.30 11.37 4.44
N GLN A 200 2.40 11.87 5.28
CA GLN A 200 2.21 11.32 6.63
C GLN A 200 1.57 9.93 6.61
N ALA A 201 0.61 9.67 5.72
CA ALA A 201 0.04 8.32 5.52
C ALA A 201 1.11 7.32 5.06
N SER A 202 2.02 7.76 4.21
CA SER A 202 3.12 6.93 3.71
C SER A 202 4.18 6.65 4.78
N ARG A 203 4.37 7.58 5.73
CA ARG A 203 5.33 7.42 6.83
C ARG A 203 4.78 6.62 8.00
N TRP A 204 3.52 6.82 8.35
CA TRP A 204 2.86 6.12 9.46
C TRP A 204 2.02 4.98 8.92
N ASN A 205 0.71 5.21 8.75
CA ASN A 205 -0.20 4.33 8.03
C ASN A 205 -1.43 5.13 7.56
N GLY A 206 -2.08 4.68 6.49
CA GLY A 206 -3.23 5.42 5.94
C GLY A 206 -4.46 5.39 6.84
N LYS A 207 -4.68 4.31 7.60
CA LYS A 207 -5.83 4.21 8.54
C LYS A 207 -5.78 5.29 9.63
N GLY A 208 -4.59 5.56 10.15
CA GLY A 208 -4.33 6.61 11.12
C GLY A 208 -4.66 7.99 10.57
N ILE A 209 -4.26 8.29 9.33
CA ILE A 209 -4.62 9.54 8.67
C ILE A 209 -6.11 9.64 8.41
N LEU A 210 -6.75 8.57 7.95
CA LEU A 210 -8.22 8.53 7.80
C LEU A 210 -8.93 8.82 9.12
N ASN A 211 -8.48 8.24 10.23
CA ASN A 211 -9.02 8.51 11.57
C ASN A 211 -8.85 9.98 11.98
N LEU A 212 -7.76 10.64 11.59
CA LEU A 212 -7.58 12.08 11.82
C LEU A 212 -8.55 12.91 10.97
N LEU A 213 -8.70 12.59 9.69
CA LEU A 213 -9.62 13.27 8.76
C LEU A 213 -11.09 13.15 9.20
N GLN A 214 -11.45 12.04 9.85
CA GLN A 214 -12.80 11.77 10.34
C GLN A 214 -13.24 12.65 11.51
N LYS A 215 -12.30 13.26 12.24
CA LYS A 215 -12.60 14.02 13.46
C LYS A 215 -13.35 15.33 13.20
N ASP A 216 -13.20 15.90 12.01
CA ASP A 216 -13.79 17.19 11.68
C ASP A 216 -14.44 17.20 10.28
N PRO A 217 -15.65 17.77 10.13
CA PRO A 217 -16.34 17.83 8.84
C PRO A 217 -15.57 18.62 7.77
N THR A 218 -14.71 19.56 8.13
CA THR A 218 -13.92 20.34 7.16
C THR A 218 -12.82 19.52 6.48
N THR A 219 -12.36 18.43 7.11
CA THR A 219 -11.34 17.52 6.57
C THR A 219 -11.92 16.27 5.94
N GLY A 220 -13.21 16.00 6.16
CA GLY A 220 -13.97 14.91 5.55
C GLY A 220 -15.11 14.41 6.43
N GLY A 221 -14.99 14.59 7.75
CA GLY A 221 -15.98 14.14 8.73
C GLY A 221 -16.08 12.63 8.81
N SER A 222 -17.05 12.14 9.61
CA SER A 222 -17.27 10.72 9.85
C SER A 222 -17.39 9.88 8.58
N TRP A 223 -17.88 10.48 7.48
CA TRP A 223 -18.06 9.82 6.19
C TRP A 223 -16.97 10.14 5.15
N LEU A 224 -15.86 10.79 5.53
CA LEU A 224 -14.70 11.05 4.67
C LEU A 224 -15.08 11.68 3.32
N ILE A 225 -15.97 12.67 3.35
CA ILE A 225 -16.48 13.36 2.16
C ILE A 225 -15.39 14.27 1.62
N THR A 226 -15.05 14.10 0.34
CA THR A 226 -14.01 14.89 -0.31
C THR A 226 -14.55 16.28 -0.68
N ASN A 227 -13.86 17.32 -0.20
CA ASN A 227 -14.09 18.70 -0.60
C ASN A 227 -12.92 19.21 -1.44
N MET A 228 -13.14 19.35 -2.76
CA MET A 228 -12.11 19.82 -3.69
C MET A 228 -11.70 21.29 -3.46
N ALA A 229 -12.50 22.09 -2.73
CA ALA A 229 -12.16 23.46 -2.35
C ALA A 229 -11.29 23.55 -1.09
N ARG A 230 -11.03 22.43 -0.40
CA ARG A 230 -10.17 22.40 0.78
C ARG A 230 -8.73 22.72 0.38
N SER A 231 -8.19 23.79 0.95
CA SER A 231 -6.85 24.28 0.63
C SER A 231 -5.77 23.89 1.65
N LYS A 232 -6.19 23.58 2.89
CA LYS A 232 -5.32 23.26 4.03
C LYS A 232 -5.39 21.78 4.41
N SER A 233 -4.27 21.23 4.87
CA SER A 233 -4.21 19.89 5.45
C SER A 233 -4.88 19.82 6.84
N VAL A 234 -5.15 18.61 7.32
CA VAL A 234 -5.56 18.37 8.71
C VAL A 234 -4.54 18.91 9.71
N PHE A 235 -3.25 18.89 9.38
CA PHE A 235 -2.18 19.36 10.26
C PHE A 235 -2.09 20.89 10.31
N GLU A 236 -2.38 21.57 9.20
CA GLU A 236 -2.47 23.03 9.16
C GLU A 236 -3.73 23.56 9.87
N LEU A 237 -4.82 22.80 9.82
CA LEU A 237 -6.07 23.15 10.51
C LEU A 237 -6.00 22.82 12.00
N PHE A 238 -5.39 21.69 12.34
CA PHE A 238 -5.35 21.10 13.69
C PHE A 238 -3.91 20.70 14.04
N PRO A 239 -3.01 21.65 14.35
CA PRO A 239 -1.59 21.37 14.60
C PRO A 239 -1.32 20.34 15.71
N GLU A 240 -2.23 20.21 16.67
CA GLU A 240 -2.18 19.19 17.72
C GLU A 240 -2.21 17.75 17.18
N THR A 241 -2.75 17.54 15.97
CA THR A 241 -2.78 16.22 15.33
C THR A 241 -1.40 15.72 14.93
N LEU A 242 -0.41 16.62 14.70
CA LEU A 242 0.98 16.22 14.48
C LEU A 242 1.57 15.55 15.73
N ARG A 243 1.30 16.10 16.91
CA ARG A 243 1.75 15.51 18.17
C ARG A 243 1.10 14.15 18.42
N GLN A 244 -0.19 14.03 18.12
CA GLN A 244 -0.90 12.76 18.20
C GLN A 244 -0.29 11.73 17.25
N LEU A 245 0.00 12.13 16.01
CA LEU A 245 0.65 11.29 15.02
C LEU A 245 2.01 10.80 15.50
N GLU A 246 2.84 11.66 16.08
CA GLU A 246 4.15 11.26 16.63
C GLU A 246 4.02 10.21 17.73
N ILE A 247 3.04 10.36 18.62
CA ILE A 247 2.75 9.41 19.70
C ILE A 247 2.28 8.06 19.14
N ASP A 248 1.37 8.09 18.17
CA ASP A 248 0.81 6.88 17.59
C ASP A 248 1.82 6.16 16.70
N LEU A 249 2.64 6.90 15.93
CA LEU A 249 3.77 6.35 15.17
C LEU A 249 4.79 5.68 16.10
N GLU A 250 5.10 6.30 17.23
CA GLU A 250 6.01 5.71 18.23
C GLU A 250 5.49 4.35 18.73
N LYS A 251 4.18 4.28 18.96
CA LYS A 251 3.49 3.11 19.52
C LYS A 251 3.22 2.00 18.49
N GLU A 252 2.84 2.36 17.27
CA GLU A 252 2.36 1.44 16.24
C GLU A 252 3.41 1.10 15.18
N GLY A 253 4.43 1.95 15.04
CA GLY A 253 5.43 1.84 13.98
C GLY A 253 4.89 2.29 12.62
N SER A 254 5.69 2.03 11.59
CA SER A 254 5.45 2.45 10.20
C SER A 254 5.02 1.28 9.31
N ASP A 255 4.11 1.54 8.38
CA ASP A 255 3.74 0.62 7.29
C ASP A 255 4.68 0.74 6.09
N LEU A 256 5.57 1.73 6.05
CA LEU A 256 6.54 1.91 4.97
C LEU A 256 7.55 0.76 4.97
N ALA A 257 7.37 -0.20 4.05
CA ALA A 257 8.23 -1.37 3.96
C ALA A 257 9.58 -1.10 3.29
N GLY A 258 9.71 0.00 2.55
CA GLY A 258 10.94 0.35 1.87
C GLY A 258 10.83 1.59 1.00
N VAL A 259 11.98 2.02 0.46
CA VAL A 259 12.11 3.16 -0.43
C VAL A 259 13.11 2.87 -1.54
N ASN A 260 12.97 3.55 -2.67
CA ASN A 260 14.05 3.60 -3.64
C ASN A 260 15.14 4.55 -3.13
N ALA A 261 16.38 4.09 -3.14
CA ALA A 261 17.52 4.86 -2.70
C ALA A 261 18.81 4.40 -3.39
N ASP A 262 19.69 5.36 -3.62
CA ASP A 262 21.06 5.12 -4.06
C ASP A 262 21.91 4.72 -2.85
N PHE A 263 22.57 3.57 -2.96
CA PHE A 263 23.46 3.05 -1.94
C PHE A 263 24.57 2.21 -2.55
N THR A 264 25.66 2.04 -1.81
CA THR A 264 26.70 1.05 -2.09
C THR A 264 27.03 0.31 -0.81
N PHE A 265 27.57 -0.91 -0.91
CA PHE A 265 28.06 -1.64 0.25
C PHE A 265 29.40 -2.31 -0.05
N LYS A 266 30.19 -2.51 1.00
CA LYS A 266 31.44 -3.31 0.95
C LYS A 266 31.54 -4.21 2.17
N GLU A 267 32.18 -5.35 2.00
CA GLU A 267 32.47 -6.25 3.13
C GLU A 267 33.58 -5.64 4.00
N LEU A 268 33.38 -5.70 5.32
CA LEU A 268 34.43 -5.36 6.29
C LEU A 268 35.18 -6.64 6.71
N PRO A 269 36.51 -6.55 6.90
CA PRO A 269 37.31 -7.70 7.30
C PRO A 269 36.88 -8.20 8.68
N LYS A 270 37.17 -9.48 8.97
CA LYS A 270 36.88 -10.08 10.27
C LYS A 270 37.70 -9.40 11.37
N ILE A 271 37.03 -8.74 12.31
CA ILE A 271 37.67 -8.15 13.48
C ILE A 271 37.95 -9.27 14.50
N ALA A 272 39.22 -9.53 14.79
CA ALA A 272 39.61 -10.41 15.90
C ALA A 272 39.43 -9.66 17.23
N ILE A 273 38.21 -9.67 17.77
CA ILE A 273 38.00 -9.20 19.14
C ILE A 273 38.72 -10.21 20.05
N LYS A 274 39.83 -9.80 20.68
CA LYS A 274 40.47 -10.56 21.76
C LYS A 274 39.46 -10.67 22.90
N LYS A 275 38.62 -11.70 22.89
CA LYS A 275 37.90 -12.13 24.08
C LYS A 275 38.97 -12.56 25.09
N GLU A 276 39.05 -11.88 26.23
CA GLU A 276 39.73 -12.43 27.38
C GLU A 276 39.12 -13.80 27.68
N ILE A 277 40.02 -14.76 27.81
CA ILE A 277 39.78 -16.20 27.89
C ILE A 277 38.94 -16.49 29.12
N VAL A 278 37.78 -17.11 28.93
CA VAL A 278 37.19 -18.01 29.93
C VAL A 278 36.67 -19.27 29.23
N ASP A 279 37.34 -20.34 29.60
CA ASP A 279 37.14 -21.79 29.45
C ASP A 279 37.03 -22.46 28.06
N PRO A 280 37.86 -23.50 27.79
CA PRO A 280 37.84 -24.28 26.56
C PRO A 280 37.09 -25.59 26.76
N GLU A 281 35.89 -25.73 26.21
CA GLU A 281 35.32 -27.03 25.88
C GLU A 281 34.22 -26.87 24.82
N GLU A 282 34.14 -27.86 23.93
CA GLU A 282 33.16 -28.01 22.83
C GLU A 282 33.50 -27.39 21.46
N GLU A 283 34.70 -27.69 20.96
CA GLU A 283 34.80 -28.21 19.59
C GLU A 283 34.53 -29.72 19.65
N ILE A 284 33.37 -30.19 19.17
CA ILE A 284 33.14 -31.52 18.57
C ILE A 284 31.68 -31.57 18.07
N THR A 285 31.52 -31.58 16.75
CA THR A 285 30.41 -32.07 15.89
C THR A 285 29.93 -31.09 14.81
N LYS A 286 30.81 -30.82 13.84
CA LYS A 286 30.38 -30.71 12.44
C LYS A 286 30.33 -32.13 11.87
N SER A 287 29.14 -32.63 11.51
CA SER A 287 28.88 -33.45 10.31
C SER A 287 27.49 -34.08 10.31
N ILE A 288 26.76 -33.87 9.20
CA ILE A 288 25.60 -34.64 8.67
C ILE A 288 24.28 -34.32 9.41
N SER A 289 23.21 -33.82 8.79
CA SER A 289 22.46 -34.40 7.68
C SER A 289 21.52 -33.38 7.03
N SER A 290 21.47 -33.39 5.71
CA SER A 290 20.40 -32.88 4.86
C SER A 290 19.02 -33.43 5.25
N CYS A 291 17.99 -32.57 5.22
CA CYS A 291 16.61 -32.99 4.96
C CYS A 291 15.92 -31.96 4.05
N ASN A 292 15.41 -32.48 2.92
CA ASN A 292 14.57 -31.78 1.95
C ASN A 292 13.25 -31.35 2.60
N ILE A 293 12.80 -30.13 2.27
CA ILE A 293 11.39 -29.78 2.31
C ILE A 293 11.07 -29.08 0.98
N GLU A 294 10.31 -29.79 0.13
CA GLU A 294 9.57 -29.20 -0.99
C GLU A 294 8.39 -28.39 -0.44
N ILE A 295 8.27 -27.12 -0.85
CA ILE A 295 6.99 -26.42 -0.88
C ILE A 295 6.85 -25.74 -2.23
N LYS A 296 6.02 -26.33 -3.08
CA LYS A 296 5.33 -25.65 -4.17
C LYS A 296 4.33 -24.68 -3.53
N LYS A 297 4.46 -23.39 -3.80
CA LYS A 297 3.32 -22.47 -3.88
C LYS A 297 3.72 -21.25 -4.71
N GLU A 298 3.04 -21.09 -5.83
CA GLU A 298 2.96 -19.83 -6.57
C GLU A 298 2.28 -18.81 -5.67
N PHE A 299 2.96 -17.69 -5.39
CA PHE A 299 2.35 -16.46 -4.92
C PHE A 299 3.10 -15.29 -5.56
N ASN A 300 2.38 -14.59 -6.44
CA ASN A 300 2.74 -13.26 -6.92
C ASN A 300 2.29 -12.28 -5.83
N ASP A 301 3.22 -11.56 -5.21
CA ASP A 301 2.98 -10.21 -4.75
C ASP A 301 4.32 -9.53 -4.46
N GLY A 302 4.50 -8.32 -4.96
CA GLY A 302 5.71 -7.53 -4.74
C GLY A 302 5.38 -6.29 -3.93
N LEU A 303 6.07 -6.15 -2.81
CA LEU A 303 6.22 -4.94 -2.00
C LEU A 303 4.99 -4.25 -1.38
N GLU A 304 3.77 -4.80 -1.48
CA GLU A 304 2.54 -4.12 -0.98
C GLU A 304 1.80 -4.84 0.16
N HIS A 305 2.43 -5.79 0.86
CA HIS A 305 1.87 -6.31 2.13
C HIS A 305 2.40 -5.53 3.33
N SER A 306 1.72 -4.42 3.64
CA SER A 306 2.07 -3.39 4.62
C SER A 306 2.14 -3.86 6.09
N GLY A 307 1.76 -5.09 6.42
CA GLY A 307 1.70 -5.57 7.81
C GLY A 307 2.30 -6.94 8.12
N SER A 308 2.83 -7.67 7.13
CA SER A 308 3.37 -9.01 7.39
C SER A 308 4.82 -8.97 7.89
N SER A 309 5.12 -9.78 8.91
CA SER A 309 6.49 -10.08 9.35
C SER A 309 7.27 -10.93 8.34
N ASP A 310 6.60 -11.48 7.33
CA ASP A 310 7.23 -12.35 6.33
C ASP A 310 8.02 -11.55 5.29
N MET A 311 9.21 -12.05 4.98
CA MET A 311 10.05 -11.51 3.92
C MET A 311 9.50 -11.85 2.53
N VAL A 312 9.48 -10.84 1.65
CA VAL A 312 9.13 -11.00 0.24
C VAL A 312 10.29 -10.49 -0.62
N ASN A 313 10.58 -11.17 -1.73
CA ASN A 313 11.66 -10.79 -2.64
C ASN A 313 11.36 -9.41 -3.27
N PRO A 314 12.27 -8.42 -3.18
CA PRO A 314 12.05 -7.09 -3.73
C PRO A 314 12.13 -6.99 -5.27
N PHE A 315 12.48 -8.07 -5.98
CA PHE A 315 12.58 -8.13 -7.44
C PHE A 315 11.52 -9.05 -8.06
N HIS A 316 10.82 -8.53 -9.08
CA HIS A 316 9.73 -9.25 -9.77
C HIS A 316 10.19 -10.31 -10.77
N HIS A 317 11.45 -10.27 -11.22
CA HIS A 317 12.00 -11.22 -12.18
C HIS A 317 13.45 -11.54 -11.85
N SER A 318 13.76 -12.84 -11.79
CA SER A 318 14.96 -13.54 -12.29
C SER A 318 15.35 -14.70 -11.37
N GLN A 319 16.05 -15.68 -11.96
CA GLN A 319 16.59 -16.88 -11.32
C GLN A 319 17.28 -16.51 -10.01
N VAL A 320 16.61 -16.71 -8.88
CA VAL A 320 17.19 -16.43 -7.56
C VAL A 320 18.37 -17.39 -7.39
N PRO A 321 19.61 -16.89 -7.22
CA PRO A 321 20.74 -17.76 -6.96
C PRO A 321 20.45 -18.59 -5.71
N SER A 322 20.74 -19.88 -5.72
CA SER A 322 20.41 -20.78 -4.59
C SER A 322 21.39 -20.69 -3.42
N ARG A 323 22.46 -19.89 -3.53
CA ARG A 323 23.53 -19.80 -2.53
C ARG A 323 23.55 -18.43 -1.86
N VAL A 324 23.47 -18.44 -0.53
CA VAL A 324 23.69 -17.29 0.34
C VAL A 324 25.19 -17.16 0.59
N SER A 325 25.73 -15.97 0.41
CA SER A 325 27.11 -15.60 0.77
C SER A 325 27.11 -14.82 2.07
N PRO A 326 27.57 -15.39 3.20
CA PRO A 326 27.68 -14.64 4.46
C PRO A 326 28.83 -13.62 4.38
N LEU A 327 28.69 -12.47 5.04
CA LEU A 327 29.73 -11.43 5.15
C LEU A 327 30.25 -11.36 6.60
N ASN A 328 31.55 -11.09 6.76
CA ASN A 328 32.15 -10.92 8.09
C ASN A 328 31.72 -9.62 8.79
N GLY A 329 31.42 -8.60 7.98
CA GLY A 329 30.98 -7.28 8.39
C GLY A 329 30.54 -6.49 7.17
N ILE A 330 29.89 -5.36 7.39
CA ILE A 330 29.35 -4.56 6.28
C ILE A 330 29.51 -3.08 6.56
N GLU A 331 30.02 -2.37 5.54
CA GLU A 331 29.90 -0.92 5.43
C GLU A 331 28.87 -0.62 4.35
N LEU A 332 27.82 0.11 4.70
CA LEU A 332 26.78 0.56 3.79
C LEU A 332 26.82 2.09 3.69
N THR A 333 26.99 2.59 2.47
CA THR A 333 26.96 4.01 2.14
C THR A 333 25.62 4.35 1.51
N LEU A 334 24.91 5.32 2.07
CA LEU A 334 23.60 5.77 1.64
C LEU A 334 23.65 7.23 1.18
N ALA A 335 22.95 7.53 0.09
CA ALA A 335 22.82 8.90 -0.39
C ALA A 335 22.15 9.81 0.66
N PRO A 336 22.54 11.10 0.76
CA PRO A 336 22.04 12.00 1.81
C PRO A 336 20.52 12.12 1.86
N TYR A 337 19.84 12.16 0.71
CA TYR A 337 18.37 12.25 0.64
C TYR A 337 17.65 11.06 1.30
N ALA A 338 18.32 9.91 1.38
CA ALA A 338 17.79 8.69 1.97
C ALA A 338 18.06 8.59 3.49
N ALA A 339 18.93 9.44 4.05
CA ALA A 339 19.35 9.37 5.46
C ALA A 339 18.18 9.48 6.45
N LYS A 340 17.17 10.30 6.14
CA LYS A 340 15.95 10.42 6.96
C LYS A 340 15.20 9.09 7.14
N PHE A 341 15.34 8.16 6.20
CA PHE A 341 14.69 6.86 6.28
C PHE A 341 15.47 5.86 7.15
N LEU A 342 16.73 6.13 7.53
CA LEU A 342 17.46 5.29 8.49
C LEU A 342 16.82 5.33 9.88
N VAL A 343 16.46 6.53 10.35
CA VAL A 343 15.76 6.69 11.63
C VAL A 343 14.45 5.92 11.59
N LEU A 344 13.63 6.12 10.55
CA LEU A 344 12.36 5.43 10.37
C LEU A 344 12.54 3.91 10.28
N ALA A 345 13.53 3.43 9.52
CA ALA A 345 13.81 2.01 9.37
C ALA A 345 14.10 1.38 10.74
N ILE A 346 14.97 1.99 11.55
CA ILE A 346 15.32 1.42 12.86
C ILE A 346 14.20 1.60 13.88
N LYS A 347 13.72 2.83 14.03
CA LYS A 347 12.78 3.25 15.08
C LYS A 347 11.37 2.73 14.84
N ASP A 348 10.88 2.84 13.61
CA ASP A 348 9.47 2.61 13.30
C ASP A 348 9.23 1.26 12.61
N ARG A 349 10.29 0.54 12.19
CA ARG A 349 10.17 -0.81 11.59
C ARG A 349 10.91 -1.88 12.40
N ILE A 350 12.24 -1.79 12.52
CA ILE A 350 13.03 -2.85 13.18
C ILE A 350 12.63 -2.99 14.65
N ARG A 351 12.47 -1.88 15.39
CA ARG A 351 11.98 -1.90 16.78
C ARG A 351 10.63 -2.60 16.95
N HIS A 352 9.79 -2.54 15.91
CA HIS A 352 8.45 -3.14 15.87
C HIS A 352 8.44 -4.55 15.28
N GLY A 353 9.62 -5.18 15.15
CA GLY A 353 9.72 -6.56 14.67
C GLY A 353 9.47 -6.72 13.18
N ARG A 354 9.66 -5.66 12.38
CA ARG A 354 9.44 -5.63 10.92
C ARG A 354 10.78 -5.59 10.17
N HIS A 355 10.70 -5.53 8.84
CA HIS A 355 11.85 -5.32 7.95
C HIS A 355 11.73 -3.97 7.22
N PHE A 356 12.84 -3.45 6.68
CA PHE A 356 12.83 -2.25 5.83
C PHE A 356 13.82 -2.37 4.68
N THR A 357 13.40 -2.08 3.46
CA THR A 357 14.22 -2.27 2.25
C THR A 357 14.59 -0.95 1.58
N PHE A 358 15.87 -0.73 1.30
CA PHE A 358 16.34 0.25 0.34
C PHE A 358 16.58 -0.44 -1.00
N LYS A 359 15.95 0.04 -2.06
CA LYS A 359 16.05 -0.53 -3.41
C LYS A 359 16.76 0.43 -4.36
N ALA A 360 17.84 -0.04 -4.95
CA ALA A 360 18.52 0.60 -6.08
C ALA A 360 18.06 -0.07 -7.39
N GLN A 361 18.56 0.39 -8.53
CA GLN A 361 18.15 -0.13 -9.85
C GLN A 361 18.31 -1.65 -9.96
N ASN A 362 19.47 -2.17 -9.54
CA ASN A 362 19.85 -3.58 -9.71
C ASN A 362 20.13 -4.30 -8.39
N MET A 363 19.95 -3.65 -7.25
CA MET A 363 20.27 -4.21 -5.93
C MET A 363 19.28 -3.77 -4.87
N ALA A 364 19.15 -4.57 -3.81
CA ALA A 364 18.37 -4.22 -2.64
C ALA A 364 19.16 -4.52 -1.37
N VAL A 365 19.02 -3.66 -0.37
CA VAL A 365 19.48 -3.94 1.00
C VAL A 365 18.28 -3.91 1.94
N THR A 366 18.08 -4.98 2.70
CA THR A 366 16.97 -5.08 3.65
C THR A 366 17.50 -5.20 5.07
N PHE A 367 17.05 -4.30 5.93
CA PHE A 367 17.24 -4.41 7.37
C PHE A 367 16.19 -5.35 7.93
N VAL A 368 16.63 -6.26 8.79
CA VAL A 368 15.82 -7.36 9.32
C VAL A 368 15.89 -7.32 10.84
N SER A 369 14.74 -7.38 11.50
CA SER A 369 14.67 -7.56 12.96
C SER A 369 14.73 -9.04 13.32
N GLU A 370 15.02 -9.34 14.60
CA GLU A 370 15.17 -10.72 15.08
C GLU A 370 13.89 -11.58 14.95
N SER A 371 12.71 -10.96 14.85
CA SER A 371 11.42 -11.64 14.75
C SER A 371 10.96 -11.92 13.32
N VAL A 372 11.63 -11.35 12.31
CA VAL A 372 11.27 -11.55 10.90
C VAL A 372 11.62 -12.97 10.46
N THR A 373 10.64 -13.66 9.91
CA THR A 373 10.74 -15.03 9.37
C THR A 373 11.11 -15.02 7.89
N GLY A 374 11.80 -16.08 7.44
CA GLY A 374 12.16 -16.25 6.02
C GLY A 374 13.36 -15.41 5.55
N SER A 375 14.10 -14.79 6.46
CA SER A 375 15.36 -14.10 6.14
C SER A 375 16.51 -15.09 5.87
N ILE A 376 17.54 -14.63 5.17
CA ILE A 376 18.78 -15.41 4.91
C ILE A 376 19.83 -15.23 6.01
N VAL A 377 19.57 -14.33 6.95
CA VAL A 377 20.49 -13.92 8.02
C VAL A 377 19.99 -14.38 9.38
N THR A 378 20.92 -14.65 10.27
CA THR A 378 20.64 -15.09 11.65
C THR A 378 21.50 -14.31 12.64
N LYS A 379 21.28 -14.49 13.94
CA LYS A 379 22.13 -13.84 14.96
C LYS A 379 23.61 -14.22 14.83
N ASP A 380 23.89 -15.45 14.42
CA ASP A 380 25.26 -15.95 14.25
C ASP A 380 25.89 -15.52 12.91
N SER A 381 25.06 -15.20 11.92
CA SER A 381 25.48 -14.68 10.61
C SER A 381 24.57 -13.52 10.21
N PRO A 382 24.81 -12.31 10.76
CA PRO A 382 23.89 -11.18 10.65
C PRO A 382 23.93 -10.49 9.29
N TYR A 383 24.91 -10.79 8.44
CA TYR A 383 25.10 -10.15 7.14
C TYR A 383 25.18 -11.21 6.05
N GLY A 384 24.34 -11.09 5.02
CA GLY A 384 24.27 -12.07 3.95
C GLY A 384 23.87 -11.45 2.62
N VAL A 385 24.37 -12.04 1.54
CA VAL A 385 24.04 -11.65 0.16
C VAL A 385 23.44 -12.84 -0.57
N LEU A 386 22.26 -12.66 -1.16
CA LEU A 386 21.61 -13.60 -2.06
C LEU A 386 21.51 -12.97 -3.45
N GLY A 387 22.51 -13.22 -4.29
CA GLY A 387 22.61 -12.59 -5.62
C GLY A 387 22.75 -11.07 -5.52
N TYR A 388 21.67 -10.36 -5.82
CA TYR A 388 21.58 -8.90 -5.81
C TYR A 388 20.91 -8.33 -4.55
N TRP A 389 20.60 -9.20 -3.58
CA TRP A 389 19.86 -8.86 -2.39
C TRP A 389 20.71 -9.04 -1.14
N VAL A 390 21.01 -7.93 -0.47
CA VAL A 390 21.74 -7.88 0.80
C VAL A 390 20.73 -7.87 1.94
N GLN A 391 20.95 -8.67 2.98
CA GLN A 391 20.20 -8.61 4.22
C GLN A 391 21.14 -8.31 5.40
N ILE A 392 20.69 -7.43 6.28
CA ILE A 392 21.41 -6.97 7.47
C ILE A 392 20.48 -7.17 8.67
N LEU A 393 20.80 -8.12 9.53
CA LEU A 393 20.13 -8.32 10.81
C LEU A 393 20.60 -7.25 11.79
N ILE A 394 19.65 -6.52 12.38
CA ILE A 394 19.90 -5.54 13.43
C ILE A 394 19.45 -6.14 14.77
N PRO A 395 20.39 -6.46 15.68
CA PRO A 395 20.04 -7.06 16.97
C PRO A 395 19.21 -6.12 17.84
N ASN A 396 18.29 -6.67 18.63
CA ASN A 396 17.40 -5.88 19.49
C ASN A 396 18.18 -5.01 20.50
N ALA A 397 19.33 -5.50 20.97
CA ALA A 397 20.21 -4.77 21.89
C ALA A 397 20.89 -3.54 21.25
N LEU A 398 21.00 -3.51 19.91
CA LEU A 398 21.63 -2.41 19.17
C LEU A 398 20.65 -1.27 18.87
N ILE A 399 19.34 -1.58 18.78
CA ILE A 399 18.29 -0.64 18.37
C ILE A 399 18.30 0.68 19.18
N PRO A 400 18.31 0.67 20.54
CA PRO A 400 18.27 1.93 21.30
C PRO A 400 19.48 2.82 21.01
N LYS A 401 20.68 2.22 20.91
CA LYS A 401 21.92 2.95 20.58
C LYS A 401 21.84 3.59 19.20
N MET A 402 21.30 2.88 18.21
CA MET A 402 21.14 3.40 16.85
C MET A 402 20.15 4.55 16.79
N ILE A 403 19.02 4.44 17.50
CA ILE A 403 18.02 5.51 17.58
C ILE A 403 18.65 6.79 18.18
N ASP A 404 19.37 6.66 19.30
CA ASP A 404 20.06 7.78 19.92
C ASP A 404 21.13 8.38 19.00
N THR A 405 21.91 7.53 18.32
CA THR A 405 22.98 7.97 17.40
C THR A 405 22.43 8.71 16.18
N PHE A 406 21.26 8.31 15.70
CA PHE A 406 20.62 8.91 14.53
C PHE A 406 19.70 10.09 14.86
N SER A 407 19.57 10.51 16.13
CA SER A 407 18.67 11.61 16.52
C SER A 407 18.88 12.89 15.70
N ASP A 408 20.12 13.14 15.30
CA ASP A 408 20.54 14.35 14.60
C ASP A 408 20.16 14.33 13.10
N LEU A 409 19.89 13.15 12.53
CA LEU A 409 19.48 12.97 11.13
C LEU A 409 18.04 13.43 10.88
N ASN A 410 17.26 13.71 11.92
CA ASN A 410 15.92 14.29 11.81
C ASN A 410 15.95 15.80 11.47
N SER A 411 17.12 16.44 11.52
CA SER A 411 17.30 17.82 11.07
C SER A 411 17.34 17.91 9.53
N SER A 412 17.10 19.11 8.97
CA SER A 412 16.96 19.29 7.51
C SER A 412 18.10 18.62 6.73
N VAL A 413 17.72 17.61 5.93
CA VAL A 413 18.61 16.77 5.11
C VAL A 413 19.48 17.62 4.17
N ASP A 414 19.00 18.79 3.78
CA ASP A 414 19.68 19.73 2.87
C ASP A 414 20.93 20.37 3.48
N ASN A 415 21.13 20.28 4.80
CA ASN A 415 22.27 20.87 5.52
C ASN A 415 23.19 19.85 6.21
N LEU A 416 23.12 18.57 5.84
CA LEU A 416 23.99 17.54 6.42
C LEU A 416 25.45 17.79 6.04
N LYS A 417 26.32 17.86 7.06
CA LYS A 417 27.78 17.97 6.87
C LYS A 417 28.36 16.59 6.55
N ILE A 418 28.34 16.22 5.27
CA ILE A 418 28.84 14.92 4.78
C ILE A 418 30.38 14.92 4.57
N PRO A 419 31.07 13.77 4.70
CA PRO A 419 30.49 12.46 5.05
C PRO A 419 30.18 12.33 6.54
N LEU A 420 29.04 11.73 6.88
CA LEU A 420 28.71 11.31 8.25
C LEU A 420 28.99 9.82 8.39
N THR A 421 29.68 9.43 9.45
CA THR A 421 30.07 8.04 9.70
C THR A 421 29.55 7.57 11.04
N TYR A 422 28.90 6.41 11.05
CA TYR A 422 28.37 5.73 12.22
C TYR A 422 28.94 4.32 12.26
N GLU A 423 29.58 3.94 13.36
CA GLU A 423 30.30 2.68 13.49
C GLU A 423 29.91 1.96 14.77
N TRP A 424 29.69 0.65 14.67
CA TRP A 424 29.53 -0.27 15.79
C TRP A 424 30.54 -1.40 15.62
N PRO A 425 31.81 -1.18 16.02
CA PRO A 425 32.89 -2.15 15.83
C PRO A 425 32.59 -3.50 16.49
N GLU A 426 31.87 -3.51 17.61
CA GLU A 426 31.43 -4.72 18.30
C GLU A 426 30.51 -5.61 17.45
N HIS A 427 29.87 -5.05 16.42
CA HIS A 427 29.00 -5.75 15.48
C HIS A 427 29.64 -5.83 14.08
N ASN A 428 30.82 -5.25 13.83
CA ASN A 428 31.42 -5.14 12.51
C ASN A 428 30.48 -4.48 11.47
N LEU A 429 29.77 -3.44 11.91
CA LEU A 429 28.78 -2.70 11.13
C LEU A 429 29.18 -1.23 11.03
N LYS A 430 29.07 -0.68 9.83
CA LYS A 430 29.33 0.74 9.55
C LYS A 430 28.30 1.31 8.57
N PHE A 431 27.81 2.51 8.88
CA PHE A 431 26.98 3.30 7.98
C PHE A 431 27.67 4.62 7.63
N ILE A 432 27.64 4.97 6.35
CA ILE A 432 28.14 6.24 5.85
C ILE A 432 27.01 6.98 5.14
N ILE A 433 26.81 8.26 5.46
CA ILE A 433 25.97 9.16 4.66
C ILE A 433 26.89 10.00 3.79
N ASP A 434 26.91 9.71 2.49
CA ASP A 434 27.69 10.42 1.49
C ASP A 434 27.09 10.16 0.09
N ASN A 435 27.52 10.94 -0.91
CA ASN A 435 27.10 10.71 -2.29
C ASN A 435 27.79 9.46 -2.86
N PRO A 436 27.06 8.37 -3.16
CA PRO A 436 27.68 7.19 -3.72
C PRO A 436 28.26 7.52 -5.11
N PRO A 437 29.47 7.04 -5.45
CA PRO A 437 30.08 7.32 -6.76
C PRO A 437 29.17 6.83 -7.91
N PRO A 438 28.91 7.66 -8.94
CA PRO A 438 28.03 7.28 -10.05
C PRO A 438 28.45 5.99 -10.77
N GLU A 439 29.76 5.74 -10.80
CA GLU A 439 30.39 4.57 -11.40
C GLU A 439 30.02 3.26 -10.68
N LEU A 440 29.70 3.33 -9.39
CA LEU A 440 29.38 2.19 -8.53
C LEU A 440 27.87 1.91 -8.45
N LEU A 441 27.03 2.90 -8.77
CA LEU A 441 25.57 2.74 -8.78
C LEU A 441 25.05 1.80 -9.88
N ASN A 442 25.85 1.61 -10.94
CA ASN A 442 25.52 0.76 -12.08
C ASN A 442 26.20 -0.63 -12.05
N GLN A 443 27.04 -0.90 -11.05
CA GLN A 443 27.76 -2.18 -10.97
C GLN A 443 26.86 -3.28 -10.39
N GLN A 444 26.97 -4.47 -10.98
CA GLN A 444 26.29 -5.67 -10.50
C GLN A 444 27.16 -6.38 -9.46
N GLY A 445 26.70 -6.45 -8.21
CA GLY A 445 27.31 -7.28 -7.16
C GLY A 445 28.18 -6.51 -6.15
N PRO A 446 28.69 -7.20 -5.12
CA PRO A 446 29.53 -6.59 -4.08
C PRO A 446 30.77 -5.96 -4.70
N ILE A 447 31.09 -4.73 -4.28
CA ILE A 447 32.36 -4.09 -4.59
C ILE A 447 33.38 -4.73 -3.63
N LEU A 448 33.94 -5.84 -4.07
CA LEU A 448 35.05 -6.50 -3.39
C LEU A 448 36.30 -5.64 -3.65
N ALA A 449 36.70 -4.87 -2.64
CA ALA A 449 38.00 -4.19 -2.62
C ALA A 449 39.10 -5.16 -2.19
#